data_AF-A0A9J6F3R2-F1
#
_entry.id   AF-A0A9J6F3R2-F1
#
_cell.length_a   1.000
_cell.length_b   1.000
_cell.length_c   1.000
_cell.angle_alpha   90.00
_cell.angle_beta   90.00
_cell.angle_gamma   90.00
#
_symmetry.space_group_name_H-M   'P 1'
#
loop_
_entity.id
_entity.type
_entity.pdbx_description
1 polymer ?
#
loop_
_entity_poly.entity_id
_entity_poly.type
_entity_poly.pdbx_seq_one_letter_code
_entity_poly.pdbx_strand_id
1 'polypeptide(L)'
;MAAASLLRCLALVAFVASCCVARTPLMHRGRPRGRFGMLGEPRSQLRLALKEPKELWITQPRCHFNPAATEGFWKQRYFVSDEFYRPGGPVFLLFGGEGTASAKWLTAPTHIMLLAKKYGALVFQLEHRYYGLSWPTPKWVVFGGSYSGSLAAWFKLKYPHLAVGAVASSAPLYAVIDFKDYLRVVRDSLATTGPECNKQIEQAVDHLTFLAASPDNWPAIKDMFKLCTYFNGFNANNMANLFQSLAGNFEGIVQYNKDAREFEARRRIKSRLRRLHSDGGGNVVEPCAQIWVHVKEPQGGDNTVTIDTLCDAMTDPNDDRTPLERFALVNEILLNATKQECLDYDYDAFINSLREIQFNSTEGAGGRQWTYQTCVEFGYYQSSDLKDQPFGSLFPVE
;
A
#
# COMPACT_ATOMS: atom_id res chain seq x y z
N MET A 1 -11.92 -32.65 -86.98
CA MET A 1 -10.53 -32.46 -86.50
C MET A 1 -10.39 -31.15 -85.69
N ALA A 2 -11.16 -30.98 -84.62
CA ALA A 2 -11.12 -29.75 -83.79
C ALA A 2 -10.88 -30.02 -82.29
N ALA A 3 -10.89 -31.28 -81.85
CA ALA A 3 -10.75 -31.64 -80.43
C ALA A 3 -9.28 -31.84 -79.97
N ALA A 4 -8.34 -32.03 -80.89
CA ALA A 4 -6.95 -32.38 -80.54
C ALA A 4 -6.03 -31.17 -80.28
N SER A 5 -6.37 -29.97 -80.74
CA SER A 5 -5.56 -28.76 -80.50
C SER A 5 -5.85 -28.06 -79.17
N LEU A 6 -7.05 -28.22 -78.59
CA LEU A 6 -7.38 -27.57 -77.31
C LEU A 6 -6.71 -28.26 -76.10
N LEU A 7 -6.53 -29.58 -76.14
CA LEU A 7 -5.91 -30.31 -75.02
C LEU A 7 -4.41 -30.04 -74.88
N ARG A 8 -3.71 -29.72 -75.98
CA ARG A 8 -2.26 -29.42 -75.94
C ARG A 8 -1.96 -28.02 -75.39
N CYS A 9 -2.85 -27.04 -75.59
CA CYS A 9 -2.70 -25.71 -74.98
C CYS A 9 -3.01 -25.70 -73.48
N LEU A 10 -3.98 -26.49 -73.01
CA LEU A 10 -4.32 -26.56 -71.59
C LEU A 10 -3.23 -27.25 -70.74
N ALA A 11 -2.53 -28.24 -71.29
CA ALA A 11 -1.44 -28.92 -70.60
C ALA A 11 -0.19 -28.02 -70.41
N LEU A 12 0.10 -27.12 -71.35
CA LEU A 12 1.26 -26.23 -71.25
C LEU A 12 1.03 -25.08 -70.25
N VAL A 13 -0.19 -24.54 -70.15
CA VAL A 13 -0.54 -23.48 -69.19
C VAL A 13 -0.54 -24.03 -67.75
N ALA A 14 -0.94 -25.29 -67.55
CA ALA A 14 -0.90 -25.94 -66.24
C ALA A 14 0.52 -26.23 -65.74
N PHE A 15 1.48 -26.51 -66.64
CA PHE A 15 2.86 -26.82 -66.23
C PHE A 15 3.68 -25.58 -65.89
N VAL A 16 3.43 -24.43 -66.54
CA VAL A 16 4.13 -23.17 -66.23
C VAL A 16 3.60 -22.52 -64.94
N ALA A 17 2.34 -22.79 -64.56
CA ALA A 17 1.79 -22.32 -63.28
C ALA A 17 2.34 -23.07 -62.04
N SER A 18 2.96 -24.24 -62.21
CA SER A 18 3.49 -25.03 -61.09
C SER A 18 4.90 -24.64 -60.64
N CYS A 19 5.61 -23.78 -61.38
CA CYS A 19 7.00 -23.40 -61.07
C CYS A 19 7.18 -21.99 -60.48
N CYS A 20 6.10 -21.24 -60.25
CA CYS A 20 6.16 -19.88 -59.70
C CYS A 20 5.35 -19.70 -58.41
N VAL A 21 5.26 -20.72 -57.55
CA VAL A 21 4.94 -20.46 -56.13
C VAL A 21 6.19 -19.88 -55.50
N ALA A 22 6.30 -18.56 -55.63
CA ALA A 22 7.24 -17.74 -54.90
C ALA A 22 7.24 -18.15 -53.43
N ARG A 23 8.44 -18.33 -52.87
CA ARG A 23 8.68 -18.42 -51.42
C ARG A 23 8.15 -17.15 -50.76
N THR A 24 6.87 -17.13 -50.39
CA THR A 24 6.33 -16.10 -49.49
C THR A 24 6.82 -16.41 -48.08
N PRO A 25 7.52 -15.50 -47.39
CA PRO A 25 7.98 -15.75 -46.03
C PRO A 25 6.76 -15.92 -45.11
N LEU A 26 6.65 -17.09 -44.48
CA LEU A 26 5.61 -17.42 -43.50
C LEU A 26 5.70 -16.53 -42.25
N MET A 27 5.07 -15.36 -42.28
CA MET A 27 4.70 -14.57 -41.10
C MET A 27 3.23 -14.09 -41.14
N HIS A 28 2.37 -14.68 -41.98
CA HIS A 28 1.01 -14.18 -42.21
C HIS A 28 0.04 -14.29 -41.00
N ARG A 29 0.38 -15.06 -39.97
CA ARG A 29 -0.44 -15.24 -38.75
C ARG A 29 0.25 -14.81 -37.46
N GLY A 30 1.39 -14.14 -37.55
CA GLY A 30 2.21 -13.76 -36.39
C GLY A 30 2.76 -14.96 -35.59
N ARG A 31 3.59 -14.69 -34.59
CA ARG A 31 4.01 -15.71 -33.61
C ARG A 31 3.03 -15.72 -32.42
N PRO A 32 2.69 -16.90 -31.87
CA PRO A 32 1.89 -16.99 -30.66
C PRO A 32 2.54 -16.25 -29.48
N ARG A 33 1.85 -15.25 -28.92
CA ARG A 33 2.25 -14.61 -27.67
C ARG A 33 1.86 -15.49 -26.47
N GLY A 34 2.77 -15.59 -25.50
CA GLY A 34 2.51 -16.22 -24.21
C GLY A 34 1.86 -15.24 -23.23
N ARG A 35 1.29 -15.76 -22.13
CA ARG A 35 0.68 -14.94 -21.06
C ARG A 35 1.67 -13.96 -20.41
N PHE A 36 2.97 -14.28 -20.44
CA PHE A 36 4.04 -13.55 -19.77
C PHE A 36 5.22 -13.21 -20.70
N GLY A 37 5.00 -13.20 -22.02
CA GLY A 37 6.12 -13.14 -22.96
C GLY A 37 5.75 -13.16 -24.44
N MET A 38 6.73 -12.85 -25.30
CA MET A 38 6.53 -12.83 -26.75
C MET A 38 6.42 -14.24 -27.36
N LEU A 39 7.01 -15.26 -26.73
CA LEU A 39 6.94 -16.67 -27.14
C LEU A 39 6.16 -17.50 -26.11
N GLY A 40 5.05 -18.12 -26.52
CA GLY A 40 4.28 -19.05 -25.68
C GLY A 40 4.86 -20.47 -25.63
N GLU A 41 4.35 -21.30 -24.70
CA GLU A 41 4.68 -22.74 -24.66
C GLU A 41 4.31 -23.48 -25.97
N PRO A 42 4.96 -24.62 -26.26
CA PRO A 42 4.55 -25.48 -27.37
C PRO A 42 3.08 -25.90 -27.22
N ARG A 43 2.27 -25.69 -28.27
CA ARG A 43 0.83 -25.97 -28.25
C ARG A 43 0.46 -27.44 -28.48
N SER A 44 1.43 -28.28 -28.86
CA SER A 44 1.17 -29.69 -29.14
C SER A 44 0.74 -30.42 -27.86
N GLN A 45 -0.36 -31.17 -27.93
CA GLN A 45 -0.76 -32.10 -26.87
C GLN A 45 0.04 -33.41 -26.92
N LEU A 46 0.70 -33.68 -28.06
CA LEU A 46 1.56 -34.86 -28.20
C LEU A 46 2.81 -34.69 -27.33
N ARG A 47 3.16 -35.73 -26.57
CA ARG A 47 4.45 -35.82 -25.88
C ARG A 47 5.37 -36.79 -26.61
N LEU A 48 6.55 -36.31 -26.97
CA LEU A 48 7.64 -37.09 -27.52
C LEU A 48 8.47 -37.75 -26.40
N ALA A 49 8.75 -37.02 -25.32
CA ALA A 49 9.39 -37.58 -24.13
C ALA A 49 8.35 -37.93 -23.07
N LEU A 50 8.44 -39.16 -22.53
CA LEU A 50 7.51 -39.65 -21.51
C LEU A 50 7.97 -39.29 -20.10
N LYS A 51 9.28 -39.21 -19.88
CA LYS A 51 9.84 -38.78 -18.60
C LYS A 51 9.70 -37.27 -18.44
N GLU A 52 9.26 -36.85 -17.24
CA GLU A 52 9.25 -35.44 -16.88
C GLU A 52 10.69 -34.89 -16.79
N PRO A 53 11.00 -33.81 -17.51
CA PRO A 53 12.29 -33.12 -17.40
C PRO A 53 12.53 -32.65 -15.97
N LYS A 54 13.75 -32.85 -15.48
CA LYS A 54 14.13 -32.42 -14.13
C LYS A 54 14.35 -30.91 -14.12
N GLU A 55 13.73 -30.22 -13.16
CA GLU A 55 14.01 -28.80 -12.86
C GLU A 55 15.23 -28.69 -11.96
N LEU A 56 16.21 -27.90 -12.37
CA LEU A 56 17.48 -27.71 -11.68
C LEU A 56 17.92 -26.24 -11.74
N TRP A 57 18.99 -25.93 -11.00
CA TRP A 57 19.46 -24.57 -10.81
C TRP A 57 20.98 -24.48 -10.95
N ILE A 58 21.45 -23.50 -11.72
CA ILE A 58 22.88 -23.19 -11.86
C ILE A 58 23.19 -21.86 -11.18
N THR A 59 24.30 -21.79 -10.45
CA THR A 59 24.78 -20.54 -9.86
C THR A 59 25.45 -19.71 -10.95
N GLN A 60 25.03 -18.46 -11.12
CA GLN A 60 25.60 -17.51 -12.08
C GLN A 60 26.03 -16.23 -11.38
N PRO A 61 27.09 -15.54 -11.84
CA PRO A 61 27.38 -14.20 -11.38
C PRO A 61 26.28 -13.23 -11.86
N ARG A 62 25.97 -12.23 -11.05
CA ARG A 62 24.99 -11.19 -11.37
C ARG A 62 25.49 -10.34 -12.54
N CYS A 63 26.75 -9.95 -12.51
CA CYS A 63 27.40 -9.19 -13.58
C CYS A 63 28.55 -10.01 -14.19
N HIS A 64 28.55 -10.15 -15.52
CA HIS A 64 29.66 -10.77 -16.26
C HIS A 64 30.66 -9.74 -16.82
N PHE A 65 30.29 -8.45 -16.84
CA PHE A 65 31.03 -7.39 -17.53
C PHE A 65 31.70 -6.37 -16.60
N ASN A 66 31.54 -6.54 -15.28
CA ASN A 66 32.21 -5.73 -14.27
C ASN A 66 32.86 -6.65 -13.22
N PRO A 67 34.14 -7.03 -13.38
CA PRO A 67 34.85 -7.89 -12.44
C PRO A 67 35.02 -7.29 -11.04
N ALA A 68 34.92 -5.96 -10.91
CA ALA A 68 35.02 -5.26 -9.62
C ALA A 68 33.70 -5.31 -8.83
N ALA A 69 32.60 -5.75 -9.43
CA ALA A 69 31.35 -6.04 -8.73
C ALA A 69 31.46 -7.41 -8.05
N THR A 70 32.19 -7.48 -6.93
CA THR A 70 32.45 -8.70 -6.14
C THR A 70 31.21 -9.26 -5.43
N GLU A 71 30.04 -8.64 -5.59
CA GLU A 71 28.82 -9.04 -4.88
C GLU A 71 27.67 -9.42 -5.80
N GLY A 72 27.32 -10.70 -5.76
CA GLY A 72 26.04 -11.21 -6.21
C GLY A 72 26.15 -12.43 -7.11
N PHE A 73 26.12 -13.62 -6.52
CA PHE A 73 25.73 -14.82 -7.26
C PHE A 73 24.22 -15.01 -7.15
N TRP A 74 23.60 -15.61 -8.16
CA TRP A 74 22.17 -15.88 -8.20
C TRP A 74 21.92 -17.25 -8.84
N LYS A 75 20.72 -17.80 -8.63
CA LYS A 75 20.32 -19.11 -9.16
C LYS A 75 19.51 -18.91 -10.45
N GLN A 76 20.05 -19.41 -11.56
CA GLN A 76 19.36 -19.46 -12.85
C GLN A 76 18.71 -20.83 -13.01
N ARG A 77 17.43 -20.84 -13.36
CA ARG A 77 16.66 -22.06 -13.55
C ARG A 77 16.96 -22.71 -14.89
N TYR A 78 16.98 -24.04 -14.93
CA TYR A 78 16.99 -24.79 -16.18
C TYR A 78 16.25 -26.13 -16.03
N PHE A 79 15.85 -26.70 -17.16
CA PHE A 79 15.31 -28.05 -17.24
C PHE A 79 16.27 -28.96 -17.99
N VAL A 80 16.30 -30.25 -17.64
CA VAL A 80 17.09 -31.27 -18.34
C VAL A 80 16.23 -32.50 -18.67
N SER A 81 16.40 -33.02 -19.88
CA SER A 81 15.79 -34.27 -20.34
C SER A 81 16.85 -35.19 -20.94
N ASP A 82 16.98 -36.37 -20.34
CA ASP A 82 17.86 -37.47 -20.75
C ASP A 82 17.11 -38.56 -21.53
N GLU A 83 15.83 -38.34 -21.87
CA GLU A 83 14.93 -39.33 -22.51
C GLU A 83 15.56 -40.04 -23.72
N PHE A 84 16.24 -39.28 -24.58
CA PHE A 84 16.84 -39.79 -25.81
C PHE A 84 18.35 -39.92 -25.74
N TYR A 85 18.96 -39.65 -24.59
CA TYR A 85 20.41 -39.63 -24.48
C TYR A 85 21.00 -41.03 -24.68
N ARG A 86 22.02 -41.14 -25.53
CA ARG A 86 22.84 -42.34 -25.70
C ARG A 86 24.27 -42.03 -25.24
N PRO A 87 24.99 -42.98 -24.62
CA PRO A 87 26.38 -42.76 -24.23
C PRO A 87 27.23 -42.24 -25.40
N GLY A 88 27.94 -41.13 -25.19
CA GLY A 88 28.71 -40.45 -26.23
C GLY A 88 27.91 -39.54 -27.17
N GLY A 89 26.60 -39.42 -26.98
CA GLY A 89 25.74 -38.52 -27.75
C GLY A 89 25.96 -37.03 -27.43
N PRO A 90 25.52 -36.11 -28.33
CA PRO A 90 25.73 -34.68 -28.17
C PRO A 90 24.84 -34.07 -27.06
N VAL A 91 25.18 -32.86 -26.63
CA VAL A 91 24.36 -32.05 -25.72
C VAL A 91 23.71 -30.91 -26.49
N PHE A 92 22.39 -30.78 -26.41
CA PHE A 92 21.65 -29.67 -27.00
C PHE A 92 21.20 -28.71 -25.90
N LEU A 93 21.55 -27.43 -26.06
CA LEU A 93 21.15 -26.35 -25.16
C LEU A 93 20.16 -25.42 -25.86
N LEU A 94 18.94 -25.37 -25.34
CA LEU A 94 17.93 -24.40 -25.72
C LEU A 94 18.04 -23.17 -24.81
N PHE A 95 18.41 -22.02 -25.37
CA PHE A 95 18.29 -20.75 -24.69
C PHE A 95 16.82 -20.31 -24.64
N GLY A 96 16.31 -20.03 -23.45
CA GLY A 96 15.00 -19.41 -23.26
C GLY A 96 14.97 -17.99 -23.83
N GLY A 97 13.82 -17.59 -24.36
CA GLY A 97 13.56 -16.23 -24.83
C GLY A 97 12.90 -15.35 -23.76
N GLU A 98 12.09 -14.40 -24.21
CA GLU A 98 11.38 -13.44 -23.36
C GLU A 98 10.15 -14.08 -22.71
N GLY A 99 10.34 -15.05 -21.81
CA GLY A 99 9.26 -15.75 -21.13
C GLY A 99 9.73 -16.82 -20.15
N THR A 100 8.79 -17.30 -19.34
CA THR A 100 9.02 -18.38 -18.37
C THR A 100 9.38 -19.69 -19.07
N ALA A 101 10.49 -20.31 -18.67
CA ALA A 101 10.88 -21.64 -19.12
C ALA A 101 9.90 -22.71 -18.62
N SER A 102 9.76 -23.78 -19.40
CA SER A 102 8.75 -24.81 -19.16
C SER A 102 9.22 -26.16 -19.68
N ALA A 103 9.09 -27.19 -18.84
CA ALA A 103 9.37 -28.57 -19.19
C ALA A 103 8.65 -29.06 -20.47
N LYS A 104 7.56 -28.40 -20.89
CA LYS A 104 6.88 -28.69 -22.16
C LYS A 104 7.80 -28.56 -23.38
N TRP A 105 8.79 -27.67 -23.35
CA TRP A 105 9.77 -27.53 -24.44
C TRP A 105 10.62 -28.78 -24.66
N LEU A 106 10.81 -29.57 -23.60
CA LEU A 106 11.59 -30.80 -23.57
C LEU A 106 10.73 -32.08 -23.61
N THR A 107 9.41 -31.94 -23.73
CA THR A 107 8.48 -33.08 -23.84
C THR A 107 7.64 -33.04 -25.10
N ALA A 108 7.28 -31.87 -25.62
CA ALA A 108 6.54 -31.75 -26.88
C ALA A 108 7.44 -32.10 -28.10
N PRO A 109 6.85 -32.40 -29.27
CA PRO A 109 7.58 -32.61 -30.54
C PRO A 109 8.12 -31.28 -31.11
N THR A 110 8.93 -30.58 -30.31
CA THR A 110 9.67 -29.40 -30.73
C THR A 110 10.83 -29.82 -31.63
N HIS A 111 11.34 -28.88 -32.44
CA HIS A 111 12.46 -29.15 -33.35
C HIS A 111 13.66 -29.76 -32.59
N ILE A 112 14.02 -29.19 -31.44
CA ILE A 112 15.14 -29.69 -30.63
C ILE A 112 14.91 -31.12 -30.13
N MET A 113 13.67 -31.49 -29.74
CA MET A 113 13.37 -32.84 -29.27
C MET A 113 13.33 -33.87 -30.40
N LEU A 114 12.86 -33.48 -31.60
CA LEU A 114 12.91 -34.34 -32.79
C LEU A 114 14.38 -34.64 -33.19
N LEU A 115 15.25 -33.64 -33.13
CA LEU A 115 16.68 -33.83 -33.36
C LEU A 115 17.33 -34.65 -32.25
N ALA A 116 16.96 -34.42 -30.98
CA ALA A 116 17.50 -35.18 -29.86
C ALA A 116 17.22 -36.67 -29.99
N LYS A 117 15.99 -37.03 -30.40
CA LYS A 117 15.62 -38.42 -30.72
C LYS A 117 16.46 -39.02 -31.85
N LYS A 118 16.76 -38.23 -32.89
CA LYS A 118 17.55 -38.67 -34.05
C LYS A 118 19.02 -38.90 -33.69
N TYR A 119 19.62 -37.97 -32.93
CA TYR A 119 21.06 -37.95 -32.66
C TYR A 119 21.46 -38.55 -31.30
N GLY A 120 20.48 -38.98 -30.49
CA GLY A 120 20.75 -39.55 -29.17
C GLY A 120 21.21 -38.50 -28.15
N ALA A 121 20.64 -37.29 -28.19
CA ALA A 121 21.16 -36.13 -27.46
C ALA A 121 20.58 -35.96 -26.05
N LEU A 122 21.39 -35.40 -25.14
CA LEU A 122 20.94 -34.87 -23.84
C LEU A 122 20.46 -33.43 -24.06
N VAL A 123 19.30 -33.05 -23.53
CA VAL A 123 18.70 -31.74 -23.84
C VAL A 123 18.51 -30.90 -22.59
N PHE A 124 18.97 -29.65 -22.65
CA PHE A 124 18.76 -28.64 -21.62
C PHE A 124 17.91 -27.49 -22.14
N GLN A 125 17.06 -26.91 -21.30
CA GLN A 125 16.46 -25.60 -21.52
C GLN A 125 16.90 -24.65 -20.39
N LEU A 126 17.66 -23.62 -20.74
CA LEU A 126 18.11 -22.60 -19.80
C LEU A 126 17.14 -21.41 -19.79
N GLU A 127 16.59 -21.07 -18.63
CA GLU A 127 15.72 -19.90 -18.51
C GLU A 127 16.53 -18.61 -18.58
N HIS A 128 16.06 -17.65 -19.38
CA HIS A 128 16.76 -16.36 -19.49
C HIS A 128 16.65 -15.56 -18.18
N ARG A 129 17.73 -14.86 -17.80
CA ARG A 129 17.71 -13.95 -16.64
C ARG A 129 16.59 -12.92 -16.75
N TYR A 130 15.98 -12.57 -15.62
CA TYR A 130 14.82 -11.68 -15.46
C TYR A 130 13.48 -12.22 -15.96
N TYR A 131 13.42 -13.49 -16.35
CA TYR A 131 12.16 -14.16 -16.73
C TYR A 131 11.87 -15.34 -15.82
N GLY A 132 10.59 -15.67 -15.67
CA GLY A 132 10.14 -16.81 -14.88
C GLY A 132 10.60 -16.75 -13.43
N LEU A 133 11.44 -17.70 -13.01
CA LEU A 133 12.00 -17.75 -11.66
C LEU A 133 13.49 -17.38 -11.61
N SER A 134 14.07 -17.00 -12.74
CA SER A 134 15.49 -16.68 -12.91
C SER A 134 15.78 -15.20 -12.64
N TRP A 135 15.59 -14.76 -11.40
CA TRP A 135 15.74 -13.36 -10.97
C TRP A 135 17.11 -13.11 -10.31
N PRO A 136 18.00 -12.32 -10.95
CA PRO A 136 19.30 -11.96 -10.38
C PRO A 136 19.24 -10.86 -9.29
N THR A 137 18.04 -10.36 -8.98
CA THR A 137 17.79 -9.33 -7.96
C THR A 137 17.45 -9.96 -6.60
N PRO A 138 17.73 -9.26 -5.48
CA PRO A 138 17.29 -9.71 -4.16
C PRO A 138 15.76 -9.89 -4.13
N LYS A 139 15.28 -10.79 -3.28
CA LYS A 139 13.86 -10.96 -3.01
C LYS A 139 13.39 -9.78 -2.15
N TRP A 140 12.53 -8.92 -2.70
CA TRP A 140 11.98 -7.77 -1.97
C TRP A 140 10.75 -8.19 -1.18
N VAL A 141 10.70 -7.79 0.09
CA VAL A 141 9.48 -7.81 0.90
C VAL A 141 9.12 -6.35 1.16
N VAL A 142 7.91 -5.95 0.81
CA VAL A 142 7.45 -4.56 0.98
C VAL A 142 6.73 -4.41 2.32
N PHE A 143 7.00 -3.32 3.03
CA PHE A 143 6.43 -3.04 4.35
C PHE A 143 5.68 -1.72 4.32
N GLY A 144 4.61 -1.63 5.09
CA GLY A 144 3.93 -0.38 5.34
C GLY A 144 2.96 -0.46 6.51
N GLY A 145 2.72 0.70 7.12
CA GLY A 145 1.72 0.92 8.15
C GLY A 145 0.64 1.91 7.68
N SER A 146 -0.59 1.75 8.14
CA SER A 146 -1.71 2.63 7.74
C SER A 146 -1.85 2.65 6.21
N TYR A 147 -2.00 3.81 5.58
CA TYR A 147 -2.06 3.96 4.12
C TYR A 147 -0.89 3.28 3.38
N SER A 148 0.34 3.43 3.88
CA SER A 148 1.50 2.76 3.24
C SER A 148 1.41 1.24 3.35
N GLY A 149 0.70 0.71 4.35
CA GLY A 149 0.36 -0.71 4.46
C GLY A 149 -0.61 -1.15 3.35
N SER A 150 -1.60 -0.31 3.03
CA SER A 150 -2.49 -0.53 1.88
C SER A 150 -1.69 -0.53 0.58
N LEU A 151 -0.79 0.44 0.40
CA LEU A 151 0.14 0.47 -0.74
C LEU A 151 1.00 -0.81 -0.81
N ALA A 152 1.54 -1.30 0.31
CA ALA A 152 2.34 -2.52 0.35
C ALA A 152 1.52 -3.75 -0.08
N ALA A 153 0.29 -3.89 0.42
CA ALA A 153 -0.63 -4.97 0.03
C ALA A 153 -0.99 -4.89 -1.46
N TRP A 154 -1.37 -3.71 -1.94
CA TRP A 154 -1.74 -3.49 -3.33
C TRP A 154 -0.56 -3.65 -4.29
N PHE A 155 0.64 -3.23 -3.89
CA PHE A 155 1.86 -3.45 -4.66
C PHE A 155 2.10 -4.95 -4.87
N LYS A 156 1.97 -5.77 -3.82
CA LYS A 156 2.12 -7.22 -3.94
C LYS A 156 1.02 -7.84 -4.80
N LEU A 157 -0.21 -7.32 -4.72
CA LEU A 157 -1.33 -7.78 -5.54
C LEU A 157 -1.13 -7.47 -7.03
N LYS A 158 -0.68 -6.25 -7.37
CA LYS A 158 -0.49 -5.80 -8.76
C LYS A 158 0.83 -6.27 -9.38
N TYR A 159 1.89 -6.33 -8.59
CA TYR A 159 3.25 -6.67 -9.03
C TYR A 159 3.82 -7.87 -8.26
N PRO A 160 3.17 -9.05 -8.29
CA PRO A 160 3.60 -10.22 -7.51
C PRO A 160 4.97 -10.78 -7.93
N HIS A 161 5.48 -10.37 -9.09
CA HIS A 161 6.79 -10.73 -9.63
C HIS A 161 7.92 -9.81 -9.14
N LEU A 162 7.61 -8.63 -8.59
CA LEU A 162 8.62 -7.68 -8.09
C LEU A 162 8.86 -7.81 -6.58
N ALA A 163 7.82 -8.11 -5.80
CA ALA A 163 7.93 -8.40 -4.38
C ALA A 163 7.54 -9.85 -4.09
N VAL A 164 8.32 -10.56 -3.27
CA VAL A 164 8.00 -11.93 -2.86
C VAL A 164 6.93 -11.96 -1.77
N GLY A 165 6.81 -10.90 -0.97
CA GLY A 165 5.83 -10.76 0.09
C GLY A 165 5.54 -9.30 0.45
N ALA A 166 4.50 -9.09 1.25
CA ALA A 166 4.13 -7.79 1.81
C ALA A 166 3.74 -7.93 3.29
N VAL A 167 4.13 -6.93 4.10
CA VAL A 167 3.66 -6.74 5.46
C VAL A 167 2.86 -5.45 5.51
N ALA A 168 1.55 -5.58 5.67
CA ALA A 168 0.58 -4.49 5.66
C ALA A 168 -0.02 -4.34 7.07
N SER A 169 0.62 -3.53 7.91
CA SER A 169 0.20 -3.34 9.30
C SER A 169 -0.88 -2.28 9.40
N SER A 170 -1.98 -2.57 10.09
CA SER A 170 -3.11 -1.64 10.28
C SER A 170 -3.55 -0.98 8.97
N ALA A 171 -3.62 -1.76 7.89
CA ALA A 171 -3.82 -1.27 6.54
C ALA A 171 -5.31 -1.24 6.18
N PRO A 172 -5.92 -0.06 5.97
CA PRO A 172 -7.27 0.05 5.43
C PRO A 172 -7.30 -0.38 3.95
N LEU A 173 -7.78 -1.60 3.64
CA LEU A 173 -7.72 -2.15 2.28
C LEU A 173 -8.96 -1.84 1.42
N TYR A 174 -10.09 -1.55 2.05
CA TYR A 174 -11.35 -1.26 1.37
C TYR A 174 -11.56 0.24 1.28
N ALA A 175 -12.01 0.77 0.15
CA ALA A 175 -12.44 2.16 0.08
C ALA A 175 -13.81 2.30 0.78
N VAL A 176 -13.88 3.11 1.82
CA VAL A 176 -15.09 3.35 2.62
C VAL A 176 -15.27 4.85 2.70
N ILE A 177 -16.29 5.41 2.06
CA ILE A 177 -16.50 6.87 2.06
C ILE A 177 -16.85 7.32 3.48
N ASP A 178 -17.89 6.72 4.04
CA ASP A 178 -18.45 7.03 5.34
C ASP A 178 -18.03 5.95 6.35
N PHE A 179 -17.02 6.27 7.16
CA PHE A 179 -16.36 5.30 8.04
C PHE A 179 -16.88 5.36 9.48
N LYS A 180 -18.12 4.91 9.65
CA LYS A 180 -18.82 4.96 10.93
C LYS A 180 -18.22 4.08 12.04
N ASP A 181 -17.56 2.97 11.66
CA ASP A 181 -17.02 2.01 12.64
C ASP A 181 -15.84 2.59 13.44
N TYR A 182 -15.19 3.67 12.98
CA TYR A 182 -14.03 4.24 13.66
C TYR A 182 -14.38 4.67 15.10
N LEU A 183 -15.48 5.41 15.28
CA LEU A 183 -15.91 5.86 16.60
C LEU A 183 -16.37 4.71 17.52
N ARG A 184 -16.84 3.58 16.95
CA ARG A 184 -17.14 2.37 17.73
C ARG A 184 -15.87 1.78 18.33
N VAL A 185 -14.78 1.74 17.55
CA VAL A 185 -13.47 1.28 18.05
C VAL A 185 -12.95 2.23 19.13
N VAL A 186 -13.17 3.54 18.99
CA VAL A 186 -12.81 4.53 20.02
C VAL A 186 -13.61 4.27 21.30
N ARG A 187 -14.94 4.15 21.21
CA ARG A 187 -15.80 3.77 22.35
C ARG A 187 -15.29 2.51 23.04
N ASP A 188 -15.03 1.44 22.27
CA ASP A 188 -14.59 0.16 22.83
C ASP A 188 -13.21 0.26 23.50
N SER A 189 -12.33 1.08 22.95
CA SER A 189 -11.01 1.35 23.54
C SER A 189 -11.13 2.13 24.85
N LEU A 190 -11.98 3.15 24.91
CA LEU A 190 -12.27 3.89 26.14
C LEU A 190 -12.96 3.00 27.18
N ALA A 191 -13.83 2.07 26.75
CA ALA A 191 -14.50 1.14 27.66
C ALA A 191 -13.55 0.18 28.39
N THR A 192 -12.29 0.06 27.94
CA THR A 192 -11.28 -0.77 28.62
C THR A 192 -10.90 -0.25 30.01
N THR A 193 -11.10 1.05 30.29
CA THR A 193 -10.92 1.65 31.62
C THR A 193 -12.18 1.56 32.49
N GLY A 194 -13.31 1.24 31.86
CA GLY A 194 -14.62 1.13 32.48
C GLY A 194 -15.72 1.79 31.64
N PRO A 195 -17.00 1.44 31.87
CA PRO A 195 -18.11 1.97 31.07
C PRO A 195 -18.43 3.44 31.36
N GLU A 196 -18.07 3.96 32.55
CA GLU A 196 -18.45 5.29 32.99
C GLU A 196 -17.80 6.40 32.14
N CYS A 197 -16.59 6.18 31.63
CA CYS A 197 -15.90 7.16 30.76
C CYS A 197 -16.74 7.51 29.52
N ASN A 198 -17.24 6.50 28.80
CA ASN A 198 -18.12 6.72 27.65
C ASN A 198 -19.43 7.42 28.03
N LYS A 199 -20.02 7.05 29.17
CA LYS A 199 -21.28 7.65 29.64
C LYS A 199 -21.11 9.13 30.00
N GLN A 200 -19.99 9.50 30.63
CA GLN A 200 -19.67 10.90 30.94
C GLN A 200 -19.46 11.72 29.66
N ILE A 201 -18.80 11.14 28.65
CA ILE A 201 -18.64 11.78 27.32
C ILE A 201 -19.99 11.99 26.66
N GLU A 202 -20.85 10.98 26.63
CA GLU A 202 -22.21 11.06 26.04
C GLU A 202 -23.03 12.17 26.72
N GLN A 203 -23.04 12.21 28.05
CA GLN A 203 -23.72 13.26 28.82
C GLN A 203 -23.16 14.66 28.53
N ALA A 204 -21.85 14.78 28.40
CA ALA A 204 -21.21 16.05 28.07
C ALA A 204 -21.57 16.55 26.67
N VAL A 205 -21.57 15.64 25.69
CA VAL A 205 -21.90 15.95 24.29
C VAL A 205 -23.37 16.33 24.13
N ASP A 206 -24.28 15.61 24.79
CA ASP A 206 -25.71 15.95 24.82
C ASP A 206 -25.94 17.34 25.43
N HIS A 207 -25.28 17.62 26.56
CA HIS A 207 -25.40 18.90 27.23
C HIS A 207 -24.82 20.05 26.39
N LEU A 208 -23.64 19.85 25.77
CA LEU A 208 -23.04 20.83 24.87
C LEU A 208 -23.95 21.11 23.66
N THR A 209 -24.54 20.06 23.08
CA THR A 209 -25.49 20.17 21.96
C THR A 209 -26.69 21.03 22.35
N PHE A 210 -27.24 20.80 23.54
CA PHE A 210 -28.35 21.60 24.07
C PHE A 210 -27.96 23.07 24.28
N LEU A 211 -26.81 23.34 24.89
CA LEU A 211 -26.35 24.70 25.16
C LEU A 211 -26.05 25.47 23.87
N ALA A 212 -25.44 24.81 22.88
CA ALA A 212 -25.06 25.40 21.60
C ALA A 212 -26.28 25.90 20.79
N ALA A 213 -27.48 25.36 21.04
CA ALA A 213 -28.70 25.78 20.38
C ALA A 213 -29.16 27.21 20.76
N SER A 214 -28.69 27.77 21.88
CA SER A 214 -29.06 29.12 22.34
C SER A 214 -27.89 30.09 22.29
N PRO A 215 -28.01 31.23 21.57
CA PRO A 215 -26.97 32.26 21.49
C PRO A 215 -26.50 32.82 22.83
N ASP A 216 -27.37 32.83 23.84
CA ASP A 216 -27.05 33.34 25.17
C ASP A 216 -25.93 32.53 25.85
N ASN A 217 -25.76 31.26 25.46
CA ASN A 217 -24.74 30.37 26.02
C ASN A 217 -23.40 30.45 25.27
N TRP A 218 -23.36 31.07 24.09
CA TRP A 218 -22.17 31.03 23.22
C TRP A 218 -20.91 31.66 23.83
N PRO A 219 -20.98 32.79 24.57
CA PRO A 219 -19.81 33.30 25.28
C PRO A 219 -19.25 32.30 26.28
N ALA A 220 -20.13 31.61 27.02
CA ALA A 220 -19.71 30.59 28.00
C ALA A 220 -19.07 29.38 27.31
N ILE A 221 -19.60 28.93 26.17
CA ILE A 221 -19.01 27.83 25.38
C ILE A 221 -17.61 28.22 24.88
N LYS A 222 -17.45 29.44 24.36
CA LYS A 222 -16.14 29.96 23.93
C LYS A 222 -15.12 29.87 25.04
N ASP A 223 -15.46 30.37 26.23
CA ASP A 223 -14.53 30.44 27.35
C ASP A 223 -14.24 29.04 27.91
N MET A 224 -15.27 28.20 28.06
CA MET A 224 -15.17 26.85 28.59
C MET A 224 -14.26 25.95 27.73
N PHE A 225 -14.44 25.96 26.41
CA PHE A 225 -13.63 25.14 25.48
C PHE A 225 -12.42 25.88 24.92
N LYS A 226 -12.11 27.09 25.42
CA LYS A 226 -11.00 27.94 24.95
C LYS A 226 -10.99 28.10 23.43
N LEU A 227 -12.12 28.45 22.84
CA LEU A 227 -12.23 28.60 21.38
C LEU A 227 -11.49 29.86 20.89
N CYS A 228 -10.83 29.77 19.74
CA CYS A 228 -10.03 30.89 19.21
C CYS A 228 -10.91 32.12 18.85
N THR A 229 -12.02 31.89 18.16
CA THR A 229 -12.93 32.95 17.69
C THR A 229 -14.24 32.96 18.49
N TYR A 230 -15.15 33.90 18.19
CA TYR A 230 -16.50 33.90 18.77
C TYR A 230 -17.25 32.64 18.35
N PHE A 231 -17.96 31.98 19.26
CA PHE A 231 -18.74 30.77 18.97
C PHE A 231 -20.04 31.12 18.22
N ASN A 232 -20.26 30.53 17.04
CA ASN A 232 -21.51 30.65 16.27
C ASN A 232 -22.11 29.28 15.99
N GLY A 233 -23.06 28.87 16.83
CA GLY A 233 -23.74 27.57 16.72
C GLY A 233 -24.78 27.46 15.61
N PHE A 234 -25.12 28.56 14.90
CA PHE A 234 -26.06 28.50 13.78
C PHE A 234 -25.39 28.08 12.46
N ASN A 235 -24.06 28.14 12.36
CA ASN A 235 -23.35 27.60 11.22
C ASN A 235 -23.14 26.10 11.42
N ALA A 236 -23.87 25.29 10.64
CA ALA A 236 -23.79 23.83 10.72
C ALA A 236 -22.37 23.28 10.48
N ASN A 237 -21.56 23.93 9.63
CA ASN A 237 -20.19 23.50 9.38
C ASN A 237 -19.28 23.78 10.58
N ASN A 238 -19.48 24.92 11.27
CA ASN A 238 -18.75 25.23 12.49
C ASN A 238 -19.15 24.29 13.63
N MET A 239 -20.43 23.92 13.72
CA MET A 239 -20.91 22.91 14.65
C MET A 239 -20.26 21.55 14.38
N ALA A 240 -20.29 21.08 13.13
CA ALA A 240 -19.66 19.83 12.75
C ALA A 240 -18.16 19.84 13.06
N ASN A 241 -17.45 20.91 12.68
CA ASN A 241 -16.01 21.03 12.90
C ASN A 241 -15.63 21.10 14.39
N LEU A 242 -16.43 21.78 15.24
CA LEU A 242 -16.22 21.79 16.68
C LEU A 242 -16.38 20.38 17.27
N PHE A 243 -17.49 19.70 17.00
CA PHE A 243 -17.76 18.39 17.59
C PHE A 243 -16.79 17.33 17.07
N GLN A 244 -16.41 17.40 15.79
CA GLN A 244 -15.36 16.56 15.22
C GLN A 244 -14.01 16.81 15.91
N SER A 245 -13.65 18.08 16.18
CA SER A 245 -12.38 18.40 16.83
C SER A 245 -12.35 17.91 18.29
N LEU A 246 -13.46 18.04 19.01
CA LEU A 246 -13.59 17.54 20.38
C LEU A 246 -13.59 16.01 20.45
N ALA A 247 -14.24 15.32 19.52
CA ALA A 247 -14.12 13.87 19.37
C ALA A 247 -12.68 13.46 19.02
N GLY A 248 -12.04 14.22 18.13
CA GLY A 248 -10.65 14.06 17.70
C GLY A 248 -9.65 13.96 18.85
N ASN A 249 -9.87 14.70 19.94
CA ASN A 249 -9.04 14.61 21.16
C ASN A 249 -8.97 13.18 21.73
N PHE A 250 -10.07 12.43 21.67
CA PHE A 250 -10.14 11.04 22.11
C PHE A 250 -9.63 10.09 21.03
N GLU A 251 -10.01 10.34 19.77
CA GLU A 251 -9.59 9.53 18.62
C GLU A 251 -8.06 9.44 18.50
N GLY A 252 -7.37 10.57 18.59
CA GLY A 252 -5.91 10.64 18.48
C GLY A 252 -5.23 9.89 19.62
N ILE A 253 -5.71 10.05 20.85
CA ILE A 253 -5.15 9.35 22.01
C ILE A 253 -5.41 7.85 21.94
N VAL A 254 -6.58 7.41 21.45
CA VAL A 254 -6.84 5.97 21.23
C VAL A 254 -5.89 5.39 20.19
N GLN A 255 -5.70 6.08 19.06
CA GLN A 255 -4.85 5.61 17.96
C GLN A 255 -3.37 5.49 18.37
N TYR A 256 -2.89 6.41 19.20
CA TYR A 256 -1.49 6.50 19.63
C TYR A 256 -1.31 6.22 21.13
N ASN A 257 -2.21 5.45 21.74
CA ASN A 257 -2.20 5.21 23.18
C ASN A 257 -0.89 4.56 23.63
N LYS A 258 -0.25 5.15 24.65
CA LYS A 258 1.04 4.68 25.21
C LYS A 258 2.15 4.63 24.16
N ASP A 259 2.06 5.43 23.11
CA ASP A 259 3.11 5.53 22.09
C ASP A 259 4.32 6.34 22.59
N ALA A 260 5.07 5.75 23.52
CA ALA A 260 6.38 6.23 23.93
C ALA A 260 7.51 5.79 22.97
N ARG A 261 7.17 5.32 21.75
CA ARG A 261 8.14 4.68 20.84
C ARG A 261 9.22 5.63 20.34
N GLU A 262 9.00 6.94 20.43
CA GLU A 262 10.06 7.90 20.12
C GLU A 262 11.12 7.98 21.24
N PHE A 263 10.75 7.91 22.51
CA PHE A 263 11.68 8.19 23.61
C PHE A 263 12.61 7.00 23.94
N GLU A 264 12.10 5.77 23.88
CA GLU A 264 12.91 4.57 24.19
C GLU A 264 13.87 4.20 23.05
N ALA A 265 13.44 4.39 21.80
CA ALA A 265 14.29 4.21 20.62
C ALA A 265 15.36 5.32 20.53
N ARG A 266 14.99 6.59 20.77
CA ARG A 266 15.96 7.71 20.82
C ARG A 266 17.00 7.53 21.94
N ARG A 267 16.64 6.96 23.10
CA ARG A 267 17.59 6.69 24.21
C ARG A 267 18.58 5.57 23.89
N ARG A 268 18.13 4.49 23.23
CA ARG A 268 18.99 3.39 22.76
C ARG A 268 19.86 3.77 21.56
N ILE A 269 19.37 4.65 20.69
CA ILE A 269 20.11 5.13 19.51
C ILE A 269 21.11 6.23 19.88
N LYS A 270 20.75 7.23 20.72
CA LYS A 270 21.69 8.25 21.21
C LYS A 270 22.83 7.66 22.03
N SER A 271 22.60 6.61 22.82
CA SER A 271 23.67 5.92 23.59
C SER A 271 24.59 5.04 22.72
N ARG A 272 24.17 4.70 21.49
CA ARG A 272 25.01 4.04 20.48
C ARG A 272 25.70 5.03 19.54
N LEU A 273 25.04 6.12 19.14
CA LEU A 273 25.59 7.15 18.25
C LEU A 273 26.62 8.05 18.92
N ARG A 274 26.52 8.31 20.23
CA ARG A 274 27.59 9.01 20.98
C ARG A 274 28.91 8.23 21.05
N ARG A 275 28.92 6.93 20.72
CA ARG A 275 30.15 6.14 20.53
C ARG A 275 30.69 6.17 19.10
N LEU A 276 29.99 6.80 18.16
CA LEU A 276 30.32 6.77 16.73
C LEU A 276 30.51 8.16 16.08
N HIS A 277 30.20 9.27 16.76
CA HIS A 277 30.36 10.62 16.20
C HIS A 277 31.10 11.55 17.16
N SER A 278 32.42 11.40 17.19
CA SER A 278 33.37 12.42 17.65
C SER A 278 33.88 13.29 16.48
N ASP A 279 33.14 13.43 15.39
CA ASP A 279 33.50 14.31 14.29
C ASP A 279 32.28 14.84 13.55
N GLY A 280 32.30 16.16 13.30
CA GLY A 280 31.61 16.80 12.18
C GLY A 280 30.16 17.22 12.41
N GLY A 281 29.98 18.52 12.67
CA GLY A 281 28.66 19.16 12.71
C GLY A 281 27.96 19.17 11.35
N GLY A 282 26.66 18.86 11.38
CA GLY A 282 25.74 19.06 10.28
C GLY A 282 24.33 19.12 10.83
N ASN A 283 23.60 20.19 10.54
CA ASN A 283 22.20 20.36 10.91
C ASN A 283 21.36 19.30 10.19
N VAL A 284 20.81 18.36 10.95
CA VAL A 284 19.83 17.39 10.45
C VAL A 284 18.49 18.12 10.38
N VAL A 285 18.02 18.33 9.16
CA VAL A 285 16.62 18.66 8.88
C VAL A 285 15.83 17.36 9.04
N GLU A 286 14.94 17.30 10.04
CA GLU A 286 14.00 16.17 10.23
C GLU A 286 12.74 16.40 9.36
N PRO A 287 12.34 15.45 8.49
CA PRO A 287 11.00 15.45 7.91
C PRO A 287 10.22 14.17 8.25
N CYS A 288 8.89 14.30 8.17
CA CYS A 288 7.88 13.23 8.12
C CYS A 288 7.45 12.58 9.45
N ALA A 289 6.62 13.30 10.20
CA ALA A 289 5.51 12.71 10.96
C ALA A 289 4.51 13.82 11.21
N GLN A 290 3.42 13.92 10.43
CA GLN A 290 2.14 14.57 10.80
C GLN A 290 1.11 14.28 9.68
N ILE A 291 0.22 13.32 9.87
CA ILE A 291 -1.05 13.26 9.12
C ILE A 291 -2.14 12.59 10.00
N TRP A 292 -3.01 13.38 10.67
CA TRP A 292 -4.49 13.37 10.57
C TRP A 292 -5.28 13.89 11.77
N VAL A 293 -6.44 14.47 11.43
CA VAL A 293 -7.39 15.25 12.23
C VAL A 293 -6.70 16.52 12.75
N HIS A 294 -7.39 17.62 12.98
CA HIS A 294 -6.78 18.86 13.50
C HIS A 294 -6.17 18.74 14.91
N VAL A 295 -5.91 17.52 15.36
CA VAL A 295 -5.14 17.19 16.55
C VAL A 295 -3.66 17.29 16.18
N LYS A 296 -3.04 18.43 16.51
CA LYS A 296 -1.58 18.54 16.45
C LYS A 296 -0.98 17.49 17.38
N GLU A 297 0.03 16.73 16.94
CA GLU A 297 0.67 15.75 17.82
C GLU A 297 1.40 16.46 19.00
N PRO A 298 1.39 15.89 20.22
CA PRO A 298 2.10 16.45 21.36
C PRO A 298 3.60 16.60 21.07
N GLN A 299 4.10 17.85 21.02
CA GLN A 299 5.51 18.10 20.76
C GLN A 299 6.34 17.96 22.03
N GLY A 300 6.98 16.80 22.19
CA GLY A 300 8.17 16.59 23.00
C GLY A 300 8.10 17.17 24.41
N GLY A 301 7.47 16.44 25.32
CA GLY A 301 7.46 16.68 26.77
C GLY A 301 7.11 15.38 27.49
N ASP A 302 7.64 15.19 28.69
CA ASP A 302 7.62 13.95 29.50
C ASP A 302 6.22 13.47 29.98
N ASN A 303 5.13 14.08 29.49
CA ASN A 303 3.75 13.74 29.84
C ASN A 303 3.07 13.05 28.65
N THR A 304 3.17 11.73 28.58
CA THR A 304 2.41 10.95 27.60
C THR A 304 0.94 10.93 28.02
N VAL A 305 0.10 11.74 27.38
CA VAL A 305 -1.36 11.65 27.54
C VAL A 305 -1.80 10.27 27.03
N THR A 306 -2.59 9.55 27.82
CA THR A 306 -3.06 8.20 27.52
C THR A 306 -4.58 8.10 27.64
N ILE A 307 -5.15 6.97 27.22
CA ILE A 307 -6.57 6.66 27.46
C ILE A 307 -6.89 6.78 28.96
N ASP A 308 -6.00 6.27 29.82
CA ASP A 308 -6.16 6.33 31.28
C ASP A 308 -6.26 7.81 31.74
N THR A 309 -5.36 8.66 31.24
CA THR A 309 -5.38 10.11 31.53
C THR A 309 -6.70 10.79 31.16
N LEU A 310 -7.26 10.48 29.99
CA LEU A 310 -8.52 11.08 29.55
C LEU A 310 -9.70 10.55 30.35
N CYS A 311 -9.77 9.24 30.57
CA CYS A 311 -10.88 8.65 31.29
C CYS A 311 -10.86 8.97 32.79
N ASP A 312 -9.68 9.11 33.40
CA ASP A 312 -9.56 9.60 34.77
C ASP A 312 -10.09 11.04 34.88
N ALA A 313 -9.74 11.92 33.94
CA ALA A 313 -10.27 13.29 33.90
C ALA A 313 -11.80 13.32 33.72
N MET A 314 -12.38 12.38 32.98
CA MET A 314 -13.83 12.27 32.81
C MET A 314 -14.54 11.64 34.01
N THR A 315 -13.86 10.84 34.85
CA THR A 315 -14.51 9.98 35.84
C THR A 315 -14.04 10.17 37.28
N ASP A 316 -13.10 11.08 37.57
CA ASP A 316 -12.56 11.30 38.92
C ASP A 316 -13.70 11.56 39.93
N PRO A 317 -13.88 10.69 40.95
CA PRO A 317 -14.94 10.86 41.95
C PRO A 317 -14.69 12.02 42.92
N ASN A 318 -13.47 12.57 42.96
CA ASN A 318 -13.10 13.69 43.83
C ASN A 318 -13.21 15.05 43.13
N ASP A 319 -13.51 15.04 41.83
CA ASP A 319 -13.74 16.25 41.04
C ASP A 319 -15.25 16.57 41.04
N ASP A 320 -15.66 17.74 41.51
CA ASP A 320 -17.05 18.18 41.56
C ASP A 320 -17.57 18.75 40.23
N ARG A 321 -16.69 18.85 39.21
CA ARG A 321 -17.06 19.25 37.85
C ARG A 321 -18.15 18.37 37.26
N THR A 322 -19.06 19.01 36.54
CA THR A 322 -20.06 18.37 35.69
C THR A 322 -19.41 17.61 34.53
N PRO A 323 -20.13 16.66 33.88
CA PRO A 323 -19.60 15.94 32.71
C PRO A 323 -19.10 16.91 31.61
N LEU A 324 -19.80 18.02 31.40
CA LEU A 324 -19.45 19.04 30.41
C LEU A 324 -18.13 19.75 30.75
N GLU A 325 -17.94 20.15 32.02
CA GLU A 325 -16.70 20.80 32.46
C GLU A 325 -15.50 19.84 32.41
N ARG A 326 -15.72 18.53 32.65
CA ARG A 326 -14.69 17.51 32.48
C ARG A 326 -14.32 17.30 31.01
N PHE A 327 -15.30 17.37 30.11
CA PHE A 327 -15.06 17.33 28.68
C PHE A 327 -14.25 18.53 28.19
N ALA A 328 -14.52 19.71 28.74
CA ALA A 328 -13.71 20.91 28.52
C ALA A 328 -12.29 20.79 29.11
N LEU A 329 -12.15 20.17 30.29
CA LEU A 329 -10.85 19.86 30.89
C LEU A 329 -10.01 18.94 29.99
N VAL A 330 -10.63 17.92 29.37
CA VAL A 330 -9.93 17.07 28.38
C VAL A 330 -9.39 17.93 27.24
N ASN A 331 -10.20 18.82 26.67
CA ASN A 331 -9.72 19.73 25.63
C ASN A 331 -8.54 20.60 26.11
N GLU A 332 -8.59 21.12 27.33
CA GLU A 332 -7.48 21.87 27.92
C GLU A 332 -6.20 21.02 28.10
N ILE A 333 -6.33 19.76 28.54
CA ILE A 333 -5.19 18.82 28.64
C ILE A 333 -4.51 18.67 27.27
N LEU A 334 -5.30 18.50 26.20
CA LEU A 334 -4.78 18.34 24.86
C LEU A 334 -4.15 19.64 24.34
N LEU A 335 -4.81 20.80 24.49
CA LEU A 335 -4.23 22.10 24.11
C LEU A 335 -2.87 22.34 24.78
N ASN A 336 -2.75 22.01 26.07
CA ASN A 336 -1.49 22.11 26.80
C ASN A 336 -0.44 21.12 26.27
N ALA A 337 -0.82 19.88 25.98
CA ALA A 337 0.08 18.86 25.45
C ALA A 337 0.60 19.21 24.03
N THR A 338 -0.22 19.88 23.23
CA THR A 338 0.09 20.28 21.85
C THR A 338 0.65 21.71 21.74
N LYS A 339 0.74 22.43 22.87
CA LYS A 339 1.16 23.84 22.96
C LYS A 339 0.30 24.77 22.10
N GLN A 340 -1.00 24.50 22.06
CA GLN A 340 -1.99 25.36 21.42
C GLN A 340 -2.64 26.25 22.47
N GLU A 341 -2.84 27.53 22.13
CA GLU A 341 -3.45 28.50 23.04
C GLU A 341 -4.99 28.39 23.07
N CYS A 342 -5.58 27.93 21.97
CA CYS A 342 -7.02 27.83 21.78
C CYS A 342 -7.37 26.73 20.77
N LEU A 343 -8.63 26.28 20.81
CA LEU A 343 -9.20 25.36 19.84
C LEU A 343 -9.79 26.15 18.66
N ASP A 344 -9.26 25.93 17.46
CA ASP A 344 -9.81 26.51 16.24
C ASP A 344 -10.90 25.59 15.68
N TYR A 345 -12.13 26.08 15.74
CA TYR A 345 -13.34 25.35 15.32
C TYR A 345 -13.97 25.96 14.07
N ASP A 346 -13.45 27.10 13.59
CA ASP A 346 -14.04 27.83 12.48
C ASP A 346 -13.78 27.09 11.15
N TYR A 347 -14.85 26.68 10.49
CA TYR A 347 -14.74 25.88 9.27
C TYR A 347 -14.16 26.69 8.11
N ASP A 348 -14.47 27.98 8.00
CA ASP A 348 -13.93 28.82 6.94
C ASP A 348 -12.43 29.06 7.16
N ALA A 349 -11.99 29.20 8.41
CA ALA A 349 -10.56 29.23 8.75
C ALA A 349 -9.85 27.94 8.32
N PHE A 350 -10.44 26.77 8.61
CA PHE A 350 -9.94 25.47 8.14
C PHE A 350 -9.83 25.40 6.61
N ILE A 351 -10.90 25.76 5.89
CA ILE A 351 -10.90 25.74 4.42
C ILE A 351 -9.85 26.71 3.86
N ASN A 352 -9.65 27.87 4.48
CA ASN A 352 -8.62 28.81 4.08
C ASN A 352 -7.20 28.25 4.29
N SER A 353 -6.95 27.51 5.38
CA SER A 353 -5.66 26.86 5.60
C SER A 353 -5.39 25.76 4.55
N LEU A 354 -6.41 24.99 4.17
CA LEU A 354 -6.33 24.03 3.08
C LEU A 354 -6.18 24.66 1.68
N ARG A 355 -6.43 25.97 1.53
CA ARG A 355 -6.22 26.71 0.27
C ARG A 355 -4.82 27.29 0.13
N GLU A 356 -4.01 27.26 1.19
CA GLU A 356 -2.62 27.68 1.07
C GLU A 356 -1.90 26.84 0.01
N ILE A 357 -1.07 27.45 -0.83
CA ILE A 357 -0.35 26.74 -1.91
C ILE A 357 1.17 26.67 -1.68
N GLN A 358 1.64 27.31 -0.61
CA GLN A 358 3.06 27.32 -0.29
C GLN A 358 3.51 25.93 0.18
N PHE A 359 4.63 25.44 -0.36
CA PHE A 359 5.14 24.10 -0.02
C PHE A 359 5.62 23.98 1.43
N ASN A 360 6.00 25.10 2.05
CA ASN A 360 6.47 25.15 3.44
C ASN A 360 5.36 25.49 4.47
N SER A 361 4.11 25.64 4.03
CA SER A 361 2.96 25.77 4.95
C SER A 361 2.74 24.48 5.73
N THR A 362 2.12 24.58 6.91
CA THR A 362 1.77 23.41 7.74
C THR A 362 0.92 22.41 6.96
N GLU A 363 -0.08 22.89 6.24
CA GLU A 363 -0.98 22.08 5.42
C GLU A 363 -0.30 21.54 4.16
N GLY A 364 0.77 22.19 3.71
CA GLY A 364 1.58 21.78 2.57
C GLY A 364 2.47 20.59 2.84
N ALA A 365 2.74 20.30 4.11
CA ALA A 365 3.52 19.15 4.56
C ALA A 365 2.79 17.80 4.33
N GLY A 366 1.47 17.81 4.12
CA GLY A 366 0.73 16.59 3.78
C GLY A 366 -0.79 16.69 3.90
N GLY A 367 -1.32 17.60 4.71
CA GLY A 367 -2.76 17.73 4.97
C GLY A 367 -3.59 17.94 3.69
N ARG A 368 -3.16 18.85 2.81
CA ARG A 368 -3.86 19.09 1.53
C ARG A 368 -3.80 17.90 0.59
N GLN A 369 -2.60 17.34 0.40
CA GLN A 369 -2.36 16.25 -0.54
C GLN A 369 -3.15 15.03 -0.12
N TRP A 370 -3.13 14.74 1.17
CA TRP A 370 -3.87 13.61 1.68
C TRP A 370 -5.39 13.88 1.61
N THR A 371 -5.88 15.09 1.95
CA THR A 371 -7.32 15.43 1.80
C THR A 371 -7.79 15.19 0.36
N TYR A 372 -6.97 15.60 -0.62
CA TYR A 372 -7.22 15.31 -2.03
C TYR A 372 -7.29 13.80 -2.30
N GLN A 373 -6.33 13.00 -1.82
CA GLN A 373 -6.33 11.55 -1.99
C GLN A 373 -7.59 10.87 -1.43
N THR A 374 -8.06 11.31 -0.26
CA THR A 374 -9.30 10.80 0.33
C THR A 374 -10.54 11.21 -0.45
N CYS A 375 -10.56 12.42 -1.01
CA CYS A 375 -11.65 12.88 -1.86
C CYS A 375 -11.75 12.14 -3.20
N VAL A 376 -10.62 11.70 -3.77
CA VAL A 376 -10.59 11.15 -5.13
C VAL A 376 -10.49 9.63 -5.21
N GLU A 377 -9.82 8.97 -4.27
CA GLU A 377 -9.44 7.56 -4.41
C GLU A 377 -9.85 6.68 -3.23
N PHE A 378 -9.90 7.22 -2.01
CA PHE A 378 -9.83 6.39 -0.80
C PHE A 378 -11.07 6.49 0.13
N GLY A 379 -11.67 7.67 0.29
CA GLY A 379 -12.65 7.93 1.35
C GLY A 379 -12.00 8.01 2.74
N TYR A 380 -12.65 7.44 3.75
CA TYR A 380 -12.30 7.36 5.18
C TYR A 380 -12.67 8.58 6.01
N TYR A 381 -13.79 9.22 5.69
CA TYR A 381 -14.32 10.26 6.55
C TYR A 381 -14.94 9.63 7.79
N GLN A 382 -14.33 9.89 8.94
CA GLN A 382 -14.86 9.51 10.25
C GLN A 382 -16.15 10.30 10.48
N SER A 383 -17.22 9.60 10.84
CA SER A 383 -18.55 10.18 10.97
C SER A 383 -19.21 9.75 12.26
N SER A 384 -20.09 10.61 12.77
CA SER A 384 -20.86 10.38 13.99
C SER A 384 -22.26 9.77 13.75
N ASP A 385 -22.51 9.26 12.55
CA ASP A 385 -23.84 8.80 12.12
C ASP A 385 -24.34 7.56 12.87
N LEU A 386 -23.45 6.79 13.49
CA LEU A 386 -23.85 5.67 14.32
C LEU A 386 -24.16 6.11 15.75
N LYS A 387 -25.28 5.60 16.28
CA LYS A 387 -25.72 5.85 17.65
C LYS A 387 -24.94 5.07 18.69
N ASP A 388 -24.17 4.06 18.30
CA ASP A 388 -23.46 3.21 19.24
C ASP A 388 -22.07 3.78 19.58
N GLN A 389 -21.98 5.07 19.86
CA GLN A 389 -20.75 5.77 20.26
C GLN A 389 -21.13 7.10 20.98
N PRO A 390 -20.26 7.64 21.87
CA PRO A 390 -20.65 8.71 22.80
C PRO A 390 -20.53 10.15 22.26
N PHE A 391 -20.12 10.34 21.00
CA PHE A 391 -19.78 11.65 20.41
C PHE A 391 -20.93 12.31 19.62
N GLY A 392 -22.18 11.89 19.87
CA GLY A 392 -23.36 12.53 19.28
C GLY A 392 -23.52 12.22 17.79
N SER A 393 -24.14 13.13 17.02
CA SER A 393 -24.42 12.94 15.58
C SER A 393 -24.26 14.23 14.76
N LEU A 394 -23.39 15.13 15.18
CA LEU A 394 -23.28 16.50 14.63
C LEU A 394 -22.24 16.66 13.52
N PHE A 395 -21.51 15.60 13.18
CA PHE A 395 -20.56 15.59 12.06
C PHE A 395 -20.79 14.34 11.18
N PRO A 396 -21.89 14.33 10.40
CA PRO A 396 -22.15 13.30 9.38
C PRO A 396 -21.25 13.54 8.15
N VAL A 397 -21.22 12.57 7.23
CA VAL A 397 -20.52 12.71 5.94
C VAL A 397 -21.42 13.27 4.82
N GLU A 398 -22.74 13.40 5.07
CA GLU A 398 -23.76 13.88 4.13
C GLU A 398 -23.96 15.40 4.12
#